data_AF-A8WMG7-F1
#
_entry.id   AF-A8WMG7-F1
#
_cell.length_a   1.000
_cell.length_b   1.000
_cell.length_c   1.000
_cell.angle_alpha   90.00
_cell.angle_beta   90.00
_cell.angle_gamma   90.00
#
_symmetry.space_group_name_H-M   'P 1'
#
loop_
_entity.id
_entity.type
_entity.pdbx_description
1 polymer ?
#
loop_
_entity_poly.entity_id
_entity_poly.type
_entity_poly.pdbx_seq_one_letter_code
_entity_poly.pdbx_strand_id
1 'polypeptide(L)'
;MSTTPLILAPISTHMLVPHRLKEAFSKCWAPKGIRMDLVEIHLTDFQKMSDDQKQKLFRQIIVGNNQYAQLKTELNQAANALAVSIIFDRLDKNARSFFDKLKNYAMKVIEATPWAKTYQSIEIFQEALDKIELFTFRDARLAVELAMDKYNKIFDSCQSTVHGSYSSEHAETFCEIVACRHAKMFLDTRSEKVFDFGRYTVLGDKGSMLNHNDTAVFFSNDFLLLLSTTHLSDKFGAAGFVFLHEIMHTLVMGPTDFFNPLIPFWTTKSDGVAEQAMKTCTTFPIMGCSPNATFEEDASDMAAYRIAWDFYRKSYRRKTVVKNYESLTKDQLFFYGASVLLRDSRAMTAMKTNEIDPHTNNYQRVNTLMSQMPAFGDAFQCKPTDKMIENKARHCELYGNNAPAVKKRKFSSKR
;
A
#
# COMPACT_ATOMS: atom_id res chain seq x y z
N MET A 1 38.67 -21.52 -15.10
CA MET A 1 38.55 -20.37 -14.19
C MET A 1 37.06 -20.14 -13.96
N SER A 2 36.58 -20.54 -12.78
CA SER A 2 35.17 -20.60 -12.39
C SER A 2 34.81 -19.30 -11.67
N THR A 3 33.81 -18.57 -12.16
CA THR A 3 33.24 -17.40 -11.48
C THR A 3 31.79 -17.71 -11.11
N THR A 4 31.63 -18.07 -9.84
CA THR A 4 30.36 -18.32 -9.14
C THR A 4 29.54 -17.01 -9.00
N PRO A 5 28.20 -17.04 -9.07
CA PRO A 5 27.37 -15.85 -8.89
C PRO A 5 27.34 -15.41 -7.42
N LEU A 6 27.36 -14.09 -7.19
CA LEU A 6 27.15 -13.47 -5.88
C LEU A 6 25.69 -13.67 -5.45
N ILE A 7 25.45 -14.67 -4.60
CA ILE A 7 24.19 -14.85 -3.87
C ILE A 7 24.26 -13.90 -2.68
N LEU A 8 23.33 -12.94 -2.59
CA LEU A 8 23.08 -12.20 -1.36
C LEU A 8 22.47 -13.18 -0.35
N ALA A 9 23.32 -13.74 0.50
CA ALA A 9 22.93 -14.49 1.67
C ALA A 9 22.23 -13.55 2.68
N PRO A 10 21.24 -14.04 3.45
CA PRO A 10 20.63 -13.29 4.52
C PRO A 10 21.70 -12.90 5.54
N ILE A 11 21.75 -11.63 5.91
CA ILE A 11 22.61 -11.14 6.99
C ILE A 11 22.16 -11.84 8.27
N SER A 12 23.04 -12.69 8.79
CA SER A 12 22.98 -13.25 10.14
C SER A 12 22.87 -12.10 11.13
N THR A 13 21.69 -11.94 11.72
CA THR A 13 21.55 -11.22 13.00
C THR A 13 21.68 -12.27 14.08
N HIS A 14 22.88 -12.40 14.64
CA HIS A 14 23.04 -13.16 15.87
C HIS A 14 22.26 -12.48 16.99
N MET A 15 21.27 -13.23 17.47
CA MET A 15 20.50 -13.04 18.70
C MET A 15 21.39 -12.85 19.92
N LEU A 16 20.95 -11.98 20.83
CA LEU A 16 21.05 -12.25 22.26
C LEU A 16 19.64 -12.58 22.77
N VAL A 17 19.36 -13.89 22.78
CA VAL A 17 18.26 -14.51 23.54
C VAL A 17 18.94 -15.44 24.55
N PRO A 18 18.77 -15.24 25.87
CA PRO A 18 19.18 -16.25 26.84
C PRO A 18 18.26 -17.47 26.75
N HIS A 19 18.89 -18.64 26.72
CA HIS A 19 18.27 -19.93 26.48
C HIS A 19 17.78 -20.54 27.80
N ARG A 20 16.45 -20.59 28.01
CA ARG A 20 15.70 -21.70 28.63
C ARG A 20 14.23 -21.31 28.80
N LEU A 21 13.37 -21.89 27.97
CA LEU A 21 11.96 -22.31 28.22
C LEU A 21 11.21 -22.40 26.88
N LYS A 22 11.63 -23.34 26.04
CA LYS A 22 10.80 -23.95 25.01
C LYS A 22 10.58 -25.39 25.44
N GLU A 23 9.53 -25.64 26.21
CA GLU A 23 8.80 -26.91 26.32
C GLU A 23 7.81 -26.85 27.49
N ALA A 24 6.64 -26.28 27.23
CA ALA A 24 5.34 -26.56 27.82
C ALA A 24 4.35 -25.53 27.25
N PHE A 25 3.08 -25.89 27.09
CA PHE A 25 2.01 -25.06 26.51
C PHE A 25 1.90 -25.10 24.98
N SER A 26 2.01 -26.30 24.40
CA SER A 26 1.01 -26.71 23.42
C SER A 26 -0.19 -27.27 24.20
N LYS A 27 -1.40 -26.92 23.77
CA LYS A 27 -2.71 -27.22 24.39
C LYS A 27 -3.12 -26.28 25.53
N CYS A 28 -3.78 -25.18 25.18
CA CYS A 28 -5.05 -24.82 25.80
C CYS A 28 -5.85 -23.86 24.91
N TRP A 29 -6.99 -24.38 24.51
CA TRP A 29 -8.18 -23.75 23.92
C TRP A 29 -8.41 -22.28 24.32
N ALA A 30 -8.75 -21.45 23.34
CA ALA A 30 -9.29 -20.11 23.55
C ALA A 30 -10.78 -20.18 23.92
N PRO A 31 -11.25 -19.55 25.01
CA PRO A 31 -12.66 -19.25 25.18
C PRO A 31 -12.98 -17.83 24.67
N LYS A 32 -14.12 -17.72 24.00
CA LYS A 32 -14.79 -16.48 23.65
C LYS A 32 -15.05 -15.62 24.90
N GLY A 33 -14.78 -14.32 24.79
CA GLY A 33 -15.52 -13.29 25.51
C GLY A 33 -15.10 -13.02 26.95
N ILE A 34 -13.96 -12.37 27.14
CA ILE A 34 -13.80 -11.40 28.24
C ILE A 34 -13.03 -10.20 27.67
N ARG A 35 -13.76 -9.16 27.24
CA ARG A 35 -13.16 -7.84 27.04
C ARG A 35 -12.98 -7.27 28.44
N MET A 36 -11.79 -7.45 29.00
CA MET A 36 -11.45 -6.96 30.33
C MET A 36 -11.00 -5.50 30.19
N ASP A 37 -11.87 -4.57 30.59
CA ASP A 37 -11.52 -3.17 30.84
C ASP A 37 -10.55 -3.12 32.03
N LEU A 38 -9.25 -3.13 31.73
CA LEU A 38 -8.21 -2.82 32.70
C LEU A 38 -7.93 -1.32 32.59
N VAL A 39 -8.72 -0.57 33.34
CA VAL A 39 -8.41 0.79 33.77
C VAL A 39 -6.98 0.77 34.34
N GLU A 40 -6.17 1.74 33.91
CA GLU A 40 -4.75 1.95 34.19
C GLU A 40 -4.16 1.12 35.35
N ILE A 41 -3.13 0.31 35.06
CA ILE A 41 -2.36 -0.36 36.11
C ILE A 41 -1.58 0.71 36.88
N HIS A 42 -2.19 1.22 37.96
CA HIS A 42 -1.56 2.18 38.84
C HIS A 42 -0.62 1.45 39.80
N LEU A 43 0.69 1.55 39.54
CA LEU A 43 1.74 1.05 40.44
C LEU A 43 1.96 1.95 41.67
N THR A 44 1.09 2.95 41.90
CA THR A 44 1.24 3.98 42.94
C THR A 44 1.37 3.42 44.36
N ASP A 45 0.83 2.24 44.64
CA ASP A 45 0.94 1.58 45.96
C ASP A 45 1.72 0.26 45.92
N PHE A 46 2.45 -0.03 44.84
CA PHE A 46 3.15 -1.30 44.65
C PHE A 46 4.10 -1.66 45.81
N GLN A 47 4.80 -0.67 46.37
CA GLN A 47 5.70 -0.88 47.51
C GLN A 47 4.98 -1.27 48.81
N LYS A 48 3.70 -0.89 48.96
CA LYS A 48 2.87 -1.20 50.14
C LYS A 48 2.11 -2.52 50.01
N MET A 49 2.16 -3.15 48.84
CA MET A 49 1.49 -4.43 48.59
C MET A 49 2.19 -5.57 49.32
N SER A 50 1.40 -6.50 49.87
CA SER A 50 1.89 -7.79 50.34
C SER A 50 2.43 -8.64 49.17
N ASP A 51 3.23 -9.65 49.46
CA ASP A 51 3.77 -10.53 48.42
C ASP A 51 2.68 -11.28 47.66
N ASP A 52 1.56 -11.63 48.32
CA ASP A 52 0.40 -12.24 47.67
C ASP A 52 -0.32 -11.26 46.73
N GLN A 53 -0.46 -9.99 47.14
CA GLN A 53 -1.00 -8.93 46.28
C GLN A 53 -0.13 -8.68 45.05
N LYS A 54 1.20 -8.63 45.24
CA LYS A 54 2.16 -8.51 44.13
C LYS A 54 2.07 -9.71 43.19
N GLN A 55 2.06 -10.93 43.71
CA GLN A 55 1.90 -12.13 42.87
C GLN A 55 0.58 -12.14 42.09
N LYS A 56 -0.52 -11.70 42.70
CA LYS A 56 -1.83 -11.61 42.02
C LYS A 56 -1.80 -10.58 40.89
N LEU A 57 -1.19 -9.41 41.11
CA LEU A 57 -0.99 -8.39 40.08
C LEU A 57 -0.15 -8.92 38.90
N PHE A 58 0.97 -9.61 39.20
CA PHE A 58 1.79 -10.25 38.17
C PHE A 58 1.01 -11.27 37.35
N ARG A 59 0.22 -12.14 38.00
CA ARG A 59 -0.62 -13.12 37.28
C ARG A 59 -1.68 -12.44 36.42
N GLN A 60 -2.32 -11.37 36.90
CA GLN A 60 -3.30 -10.62 36.12
C GLN A 60 -2.67 -9.99 34.87
N ILE A 61 -1.45 -9.47 35.00
CA ILE A 61 -0.70 -8.94 33.86
C ILE A 61 -0.39 -10.07 32.88
N ILE A 62 0.16 -11.20 33.33
CA ILE A 62 0.48 -12.35 32.46
C ILE A 62 -0.78 -12.88 31.75
N VAL A 63 -1.88 -13.12 32.48
CA VAL A 63 -3.13 -13.67 31.94
C VAL A 63 -3.82 -12.68 30.99
N GLY A 64 -3.75 -11.38 31.28
CA GLY A 64 -4.28 -10.32 30.43
C GLY A 64 -3.43 -10.02 29.19
N ASN A 65 -2.25 -10.65 29.07
CA ASN A 65 -1.22 -10.30 28.10
C ASN A 65 -0.98 -11.35 27.02
N ASN A 66 -2.02 -12.14 26.69
CA ASN A 66 -2.02 -13.03 25.52
C ASN A 66 -1.73 -12.29 24.20
N GLN A 67 -1.73 -10.95 24.19
CA GLN A 67 -1.44 -10.09 23.04
C GLN A 67 -0.05 -9.43 23.08
N TYR A 68 0.78 -9.68 24.10
CA TYR A 68 2.07 -8.99 24.27
C TYR A 68 2.94 -8.95 23.02
N ALA A 69 3.14 -10.13 22.45
CA ALA A 69 4.04 -10.32 21.33
C ALA A 69 3.55 -9.53 20.11
N GLN A 70 2.24 -9.50 19.90
CA GLN A 70 1.61 -8.69 18.86
C GLN A 70 1.80 -7.20 19.14
N LEU A 71 1.50 -6.73 20.35
CA LEU A 71 1.66 -5.32 20.74
C LEU A 71 3.10 -4.84 20.61
N LYS A 72 4.05 -5.62 21.11
CA LYS A 72 5.49 -5.34 20.98
C LYS A 72 5.90 -5.27 19.51
N THR A 73 5.40 -6.20 18.68
CA THR A 73 5.68 -6.20 17.23
C THR A 73 5.14 -4.94 16.56
N GLU A 74 3.89 -4.56 16.81
CA GLU A 74 3.28 -3.35 16.24
C GLU A 74 4.02 -2.08 16.66
N LEU A 75 4.37 -1.94 17.95
CA LEU A 75 5.10 -0.77 18.44
C LEU A 75 6.51 -0.70 17.86
N ASN A 76 7.21 -1.83 17.75
CA ASN A 76 8.53 -1.88 17.11
C ASN A 76 8.44 -1.52 15.63
N GLN A 77 7.41 -1.96 14.91
CA GLN A 77 7.19 -1.56 13.52
C GLN A 77 6.97 -0.05 13.41
N ALA A 78 6.09 0.51 14.25
CA ALA A 78 5.83 1.95 14.27
C ALA A 78 7.10 2.76 14.62
N ALA A 79 7.91 2.29 15.58
CA ALA A 79 9.17 2.94 15.95
C ALA A 79 10.20 2.91 14.81
N ASN A 80 10.33 1.77 14.12
CA ASN A 80 11.20 1.64 12.95
C ASN A 80 10.75 2.57 11.82
N ALA A 81 9.45 2.59 11.55
CA ALA A 81 8.85 3.44 10.52
C ALA A 81 9.00 4.93 10.86
N LEU A 82 8.90 5.32 12.14
CA LEU A 82 9.20 6.68 12.60
C LEU A 82 10.64 7.07 12.28
N ALA A 83 11.60 6.21 12.62
CA ALA A 83 13.02 6.46 12.35
C ALA A 83 13.30 6.63 10.85
N VAL A 84 12.74 5.75 10.01
CA VAL A 84 12.87 5.85 8.54
C VAL A 84 12.21 7.12 8.02
N SER A 85 11.00 7.42 8.50
CA SER A 85 10.24 8.57 8.03
C SER A 85 11.04 9.87 8.24
N ILE A 86 11.68 10.07 9.39
CA ILE A 86 12.51 11.27 9.67
C ILE A 86 13.58 11.47 8.59
N ILE A 87 14.21 10.38 8.14
CA ILE A 87 15.22 10.42 7.07
C ILE A 87 14.57 10.78 5.72
N PHE A 88 13.31 10.40 5.51
CA PHE A 88 12.59 10.54 4.25
C PHE A 88 11.80 11.85 4.11
N ASP A 89 12.01 12.85 4.96
CA ASP A 89 11.35 14.17 4.87
C ASP A 89 11.39 14.81 3.49
N ARG A 90 12.54 14.71 2.82
CA ARG A 90 12.69 15.22 1.46
C ARG A 90 11.90 14.39 0.44
N LEU A 91 11.85 13.07 0.63
CA LEU A 91 11.10 12.17 -0.25
C LEU A 91 9.59 12.35 -0.06
N ASP A 92 9.10 12.53 1.17
CA ASP A 92 7.70 12.88 1.46
C ASP A 92 7.29 14.18 0.77
N LYS A 93 8.10 15.24 0.91
CA LYS A 93 7.83 16.52 0.23
C LYS A 93 7.80 16.37 -1.30
N ASN A 94 8.72 15.57 -1.84
CA ASN A 94 8.74 15.24 -3.26
C ASN A 94 7.51 14.41 -3.69
N ALA A 95 7.05 13.49 -2.83
CA ALA A 95 5.89 12.64 -3.05
C ALA A 95 4.62 13.48 -3.14
N ARG A 96 4.37 14.36 -2.16
CA ARG A 96 3.23 15.29 -2.17
C ARG A 96 3.21 16.15 -3.44
N SER A 97 4.34 16.79 -3.76
CA SER A 97 4.44 17.59 -4.99
C SER A 97 4.24 16.77 -6.26
N PHE A 98 4.68 15.51 -6.27
CA PHE A 98 4.52 14.65 -7.44
C PHE A 98 3.08 14.13 -7.56
N PHE A 99 2.46 13.71 -6.46
CA PHE A 99 1.07 13.31 -6.36
C PHE A 99 0.12 14.40 -6.88
N ASP A 100 0.30 15.66 -6.45
CA ASP A 100 -0.49 16.78 -6.95
C ASP A 100 -0.33 16.97 -8.47
N LYS A 101 0.89 16.83 -8.99
CA LYS A 101 1.15 16.90 -10.43
C LYS A 101 0.47 15.76 -11.18
N LEU A 102 0.45 14.55 -10.62
CA LEU A 102 -0.19 13.39 -11.22
C LEU A 102 -1.71 13.55 -11.22
N LYS A 103 -2.33 14.00 -10.11
CA LYS A 103 -3.77 14.33 -10.05
C LYS A 103 -4.16 15.34 -11.12
N ASN A 104 -3.45 16.48 -11.16
CA ASN A 104 -3.72 17.54 -12.13
C ASN A 104 -3.55 17.04 -13.57
N TYR A 105 -2.57 16.16 -13.82
CA TYR A 105 -2.35 15.63 -15.15
C TYR A 105 -3.38 14.56 -15.54
N ALA A 106 -3.82 13.72 -14.61
CA ALA A 106 -4.93 12.79 -14.81
C ALA A 106 -6.20 13.55 -15.20
N MET A 107 -6.51 14.65 -14.51
CA MET A 107 -7.62 15.52 -14.87
C MET A 107 -7.49 16.07 -16.29
N LYS A 108 -6.31 16.59 -16.64
CA LYS A 108 -6.05 17.09 -18.00
C LYS A 108 -6.28 16.03 -19.08
N VAL A 109 -5.92 14.77 -18.80
CA VAL A 109 -6.19 13.65 -19.71
C VAL A 109 -7.70 13.43 -19.84
N ILE A 110 -8.44 13.42 -18.72
CA ILE A 110 -9.90 13.27 -18.70
C ILE A 110 -10.58 14.40 -19.50
N GLU A 111 -10.21 15.65 -19.29
CA GLU A 111 -10.75 16.82 -20.02
C GLU A 111 -10.52 16.74 -21.53
N ALA A 112 -9.43 16.11 -21.96
CA ALA A 112 -9.12 15.96 -23.39
C ALA A 112 -10.02 14.93 -24.07
N THR A 113 -10.69 14.06 -23.32
CA THR A 113 -11.51 12.99 -23.88
C THR A 113 -12.87 13.50 -24.40
N PRO A 114 -13.35 13.04 -25.56
CA PRO A 114 -14.66 13.43 -26.09
C PRO A 114 -15.85 13.03 -25.20
N TRP A 115 -15.75 11.88 -24.52
CA TRP A 115 -16.84 11.37 -23.68
C TRP A 115 -17.06 12.26 -22.46
N ALA A 116 -16.00 12.73 -21.77
CA ALA A 116 -16.14 13.54 -20.57
C ALA A 116 -16.91 14.85 -20.86
N LYS A 117 -16.67 15.45 -22.04
CA LYS A 117 -17.43 16.61 -22.53
C LYS A 117 -18.87 16.26 -22.87
N THR A 118 -19.07 15.15 -23.59
CA THR A 118 -20.39 14.68 -24.03
C THR A 118 -21.32 14.41 -22.84
N TYR A 119 -20.78 13.88 -21.74
CA TYR A 119 -21.56 13.56 -20.54
C TYR A 119 -21.53 14.63 -19.45
N GLN A 120 -20.86 15.77 -19.70
CA GLN A 120 -20.72 16.85 -18.72
C GLN A 120 -20.17 16.35 -17.38
N SER A 121 -19.23 15.39 -17.42
CA SER A 121 -18.71 14.71 -16.23
C SER A 121 -17.44 15.36 -15.67
N ILE A 122 -16.90 16.37 -16.34
CA ILE A 122 -15.65 17.05 -15.94
C ILE A 122 -15.70 17.49 -14.47
N GLU A 123 -16.80 18.12 -14.04
CA GLU A 123 -16.93 18.62 -12.67
C GLU A 123 -16.92 17.50 -11.62
N ILE A 124 -17.60 16.38 -11.88
CA ILE A 124 -17.64 15.26 -10.92
C ILE A 124 -16.29 14.54 -10.82
N PHE A 125 -15.54 14.41 -11.91
CA PHE A 125 -14.18 13.86 -11.87
C PHE A 125 -13.20 14.80 -11.17
N GLN A 126 -13.33 16.12 -11.40
CA GLN A 126 -12.54 17.13 -10.69
C GLN A 126 -12.83 17.09 -9.19
N GLU A 127 -14.10 17.05 -8.78
CA GLU A 127 -14.49 16.96 -7.37
C GLU A 127 -13.95 15.68 -6.71
N ALA A 128 -14.02 14.54 -7.41
CA ALA A 128 -13.48 13.28 -6.91
C ALA A 128 -11.95 13.37 -6.71
N LEU A 129 -11.22 13.91 -7.69
CA LEU A 129 -9.77 14.13 -7.56
C LEU A 129 -9.43 15.11 -6.44
N ASP A 130 -10.13 16.24 -6.33
CA ASP A 130 -9.82 17.27 -5.33
C ASP A 130 -9.96 16.76 -3.90
N LYS A 131 -10.85 15.79 -3.65
CA LYS A 131 -11.04 15.16 -2.34
C LYS A 131 -9.93 14.19 -1.94
N ILE A 132 -9.10 13.71 -2.86
CA ILE A 132 -8.05 12.73 -2.54
C ILE A 132 -6.89 13.41 -1.81
N GLU A 133 -6.59 12.95 -0.61
CA GLU A 133 -5.41 13.34 0.16
C GLU A 133 -4.31 12.26 0.08
N LEU A 134 -3.04 12.69 -0.01
CA LEU A 134 -1.89 11.79 0.15
C LEU A 134 -1.53 11.65 1.63
N PHE A 135 -1.55 10.41 2.11
CA PHE A 135 -1.04 9.98 3.39
C PHE A 135 0.31 9.29 3.23
N THR A 136 1.23 9.60 4.14
CA THR A 136 2.47 8.84 4.32
C THR A 136 2.68 8.61 5.82
N PHE A 137 3.74 7.89 6.19
CA PHE A 137 4.09 7.77 7.61
C PHE A 137 4.35 9.13 8.28
N ARG A 138 4.65 10.19 7.50
CA ARG A 138 4.79 11.56 8.02
C ARG A 138 3.57 11.99 8.83
N ASP A 139 2.37 11.61 8.38
CA ASP A 139 1.10 12.01 8.98
C ASP A 139 0.80 11.27 10.30
N ALA A 140 1.47 10.12 10.53
CA ALA A 140 1.34 9.33 11.76
C ALA A 140 2.41 9.67 12.82
N ARG A 141 3.45 10.44 12.48
CA ARG A 141 4.63 10.62 13.36
C ARG A 141 4.30 11.13 14.74
N LEU A 142 3.52 12.20 14.85
CA LEU A 142 3.23 12.82 16.15
C LEU A 142 2.54 11.83 17.08
N ALA A 143 1.60 11.03 16.55
CA ALA A 143 0.93 9.99 17.32
C ALA A 143 1.91 8.93 17.82
N VAL A 144 2.82 8.48 16.94
CA VAL A 144 3.83 7.47 17.27
C VAL A 144 4.88 8.02 18.25
N GLU A 145 5.38 9.24 18.06
CA GLU A 145 6.32 9.91 18.96
C GLU A 145 5.74 10.02 20.38
N LEU A 146 4.50 10.50 20.51
CA LEU A 146 3.83 10.61 21.81
C LEU A 146 3.58 9.24 22.45
N ALA A 147 3.32 8.21 21.66
CA ALA A 147 3.18 6.85 22.17
C ALA A 147 4.51 6.27 22.66
N MET A 148 5.62 6.54 21.96
CA MET A 148 6.96 6.14 22.40
C MET A 148 7.39 6.89 23.66
N ASP A 149 7.08 8.19 23.77
CA ASP A 149 7.29 8.96 24.99
C ASP A 149 6.48 8.40 26.17
N LYS A 150 5.21 8.05 25.93
CA LYS A 150 4.34 7.40 26.92
C LYS A 150 4.89 6.03 27.33
N TYR A 151 5.39 5.24 26.38
CA TYR A 151 6.06 3.97 26.65
C TYR A 151 7.25 4.17 27.60
N ASN A 152 8.19 5.04 27.25
CA ASN A 152 9.41 5.28 28.02
C ASN A 152 9.09 5.77 29.44
N LYS A 153 8.20 6.76 29.58
CA LYS A 153 7.78 7.27 30.90
C LYS A 153 7.19 6.19 31.80
N ILE A 154 6.36 5.32 31.24
CA ILE A 154 5.73 4.23 32.02
C ILE A 154 6.75 3.15 32.35
N PHE A 155 7.62 2.81 31.42
CA PHE A 155 8.69 1.85 31.64
C PHE A 155 9.63 2.32 32.76
N ASP A 156 10.13 3.56 32.69
CA ASP A 156 11.04 4.13 33.68
C ASP A 156 10.39 4.27 35.07
N SER A 157 9.13 4.71 35.10
CA SER A 157 8.34 4.79 36.34
C SER A 157 8.11 3.41 36.95
N CYS A 158 7.83 2.41 36.11
CA CYS A 158 7.65 1.03 36.55
C CYS A 158 8.96 0.46 37.10
N GLN A 159 10.07 0.61 36.37
CA GLN A 159 11.40 0.17 36.79
C GLN A 159 11.76 0.75 38.16
N SER A 160 11.61 2.06 38.33
CA SER A 160 11.88 2.75 39.60
C SER A 160 11.03 2.23 40.76
N THR A 161 9.85 1.68 40.46
CA THR A 161 8.90 1.18 41.47
C THR A 161 9.17 -0.28 41.84
N VAL A 162 9.51 -1.12 40.87
CA VAL A 162 9.66 -2.58 41.06
C VAL A 162 11.12 -3.02 41.29
N HIS A 163 12.09 -2.14 40.99
CA HIS A 163 13.51 -2.41 41.19
C HIS A 163 13.81 -2.80 42.64
N GLY A 164 14.59 -3.87 42.82
CA GLY A 164 14.91 -4.45 44.14
C GLY A 164 13.85 -5.40 44.72
N SER A 165 12.63 -5.44 44.18
CA SER A 165 11.62 -6.45 44.56
C SER A 165 11.72 -7.73 43.74
N TYR A 166 12.35 -7.68 42.57
CA TYR A 166 12.51 -8.79 41.63
C TYR A 166 13.91 -8.76 41.00
N SER A 167 14.32 -9.86 40.35
CA SER A 167 15.52 -9.82 39.51
C SER A 167 15.34 -8.83 38.35
N SER A 168 16.46 -8.26 37.87
CA SER A 168 16.45 -7.26 36.79
C SER A 168 15.65 -7.72 35.56
N GLU A 169 15.79 -8.98 35.16
CA GLU A 169 15.10 -9.56 33.99
C GLU A 169 13.57 -9.63 34.17
N HIS A 170 13.10 -9.99 35.36
CA HIS A 170 11.66 -10.06 35.66
C HIS A 170 11.05 -8.65 35.76
N ALA A 171 11.78 -7.72 36.38
CA ALA A 171 11.38 -6.31 36.47
C ALA A 171 11.26 -5.69 35.07
N GLU A 172 12.26 -5.91 34.21
CA GLU A 172 12.28 -5.45 32.83
C GLU A 172 11.12 -6.00 32.02
N THR A 173 10.97 -7.33 31.98
CA THR A 173 9.87 -7.97 31.24
C THR A 173 8.51 -7.46 31.71
N PHE A 174 8.31 -7.33 33.02
CA PHE A 174 7.07 -6.80 33.59
C PHE A 174 6.79 -5.37 33.14
N CYS A 175 7.79 -4.50 33.24
CA CYS A 175 7.65 -3.10 32.86
C CYS A 175 7.47 -2.90 31.36
N GLU A 176 8.12 -3.70 30.51
CA GLU A 176 7.86 -3.70 29.07
C GLU A 176 6.40 -4.04 28.76
N ILE A 177 5.83 -5.06 29.41
CA ILE A 177 4.44 -5.47 29.21
C ILE A 177 3.47 -4.33 29.54
N VAL A 178 3.66 -3.70 30.71
CA VAL A 178 2.83 -2.58 31.16
C VAL A 178 2.98 -1.40 30.18
N ALA A 179 4.21 -1.02 29.85
CA ALA A 179 4.49 0.10 28.94
C ALA A 179 3.91 -0.12 27.54
N CYS A 180 4.11 -1.31 26.94
CA CYS A 180 3.57 -1.68 25.63
C CYS A 180 2.05 -1.50 25.58
N ARG A 181 1.35 -1.98 26.60
CA ARG A 181 -0.11 -1.88 26.65
C ARG A 181 -0.58 -0.43 26.71
N HIS A 182 0.00 0.38 27.58
CA HIS A 182 -0.41 1.77 27.73
C HIS A 182 -0.05 2.61 26.50
N ALA A 183 1.11 2.39 25.89
CA ALA A 183 1.49 3.03 24.63
C ALA A 183 0.52 2.67 23.50
N LYS A 184 0.11 1.40 23.42
CA LYS A 184 -0.91 0.94 22.49
C LYS A 184 -2.25 1.64 22.72
N MET A 185 -2.75 1.67 23.95
CA MET A 185 -4.01 2.35 24.29
C MET A 185 -3.95 3.85 23.95
N PHE A 186 -2.79 4.47 24.15
CA PHE A 186 -2.55 5.86 23.78
C PHE A 186 -2.65 6.06 22.25
N LEU A 187 -1.99 5.20 21.46
CA LEU A 187 -2.12 5.22 19.99
C LEU A 187 -3.56 5.06 19.53
N ASP A 188 -4.31 4.17 20.19
CA ASP A 188 -5.69 3.85 19.84
C ASP A 188 -6.65 5.01 20.08
N THR A 189 -6.39 5.85 21.08
CA THR A 189 -7.32 6.91 21.51
C THR A 189 -7.04 8.28 20.92
N ARG A 190 -5.77 8.59 20.58
CA ARG A 190 -5.37 9.95 20.16
C ARG A 190 -5.22 10.15 18.66
N SER A 191 -5.35 9.09 17.86
CA SER A 191 -4.98 9.11 16.45
C SER A 191 -6.12 8.64 15.54
N GLU A 192 -7.34 9.15 15.76
CA GLU A 192 -8.56 8.77 15.01
C GLU A 192 -8.32 8.74 13.49
N LYS A 193 -7.64 9.75 12.91
CA LYS A 193 -7.31 9.76 11.48
C LYS A 193 -6.49 8.55 10.99
N VAL A 194 -5.48 8.11 11.76
CA VAL A 194 -4.67 6.93 11.41
C VAL A 194 -5.46 5.64 11.63
N PHE A 195 -6.40 5.66 12.59
CA PHE A 195 -7.24 4.52 12.90
C PHE A 195 -8.31 4.27 11.83
N ASP A 196 -9.02 5.33 11.43
CA ASP A 196 -10.04 5.31 10.39
C ASP A 196 -9.46 4.82 9.06
N PHE A 197 -8.24 5.24 8.74
CA PHE A 197 -7.58 5.00 7.46
C PHE A 197 -6.89 3.62 7.32
N GLY A 198 -6.91 2.75 8.34
CA GLY A 198 -6.29 1.41 8.25
C GLY A 198 -5.00 1.29 9.06
N ARG A 199 -5.15 1.42 10.38
CA ARG A 199 -4.09 1.37 11.41
C ARG A 199 -2.97 0.37 11.18
N TYR A 200 -3.28 -0.89 10.88
CA TYR A 200 -2.26 -1.93 10.72
C TYR A 200 -1.33 -1.66 9.55
N THR A 201 -1.88 -1.12 8.47
CA THR A 201 -1.13 -0.80 7.27
C THR A 201 -0.22 0.40 7.49
N VAL A 202 -0.75 1.47 8.10
CA VAL A 202 0.02 2.69 8.36
C VAL A 202 1.12 2.46 9.40
N LEU A 203 0.78 1.86 10.55
CA LEU A 203 1.76 1.64 11.62
C LEU A 203 2.75 0.53 11.27
N GLY A 204 2.33 -0.43 10.45
CA GLY A 204 3.17 -1.49 9.93
C GLY A 204 4.21 -0.98 8.93
N ASP A 205 3.87 0.04 8.13
CA ASP A 205 4.70 0.73 7.13
C ASP A 205 5.56 -0.23 6.28
N LYS A 206 4.92 -1.28 5.77
CA LYS A 206 5.61 -2.34 5.04
C LYS A 206 4.91 -2.61 3.73
N GLY A 207 5.58 -2.28 2.62
CA GLY A 207 5.20 -2.68 1.28
C GLY A 207 3.75 -2.40 0.96
N SER A 208 3.22 -1.28 1.42
CA SER A 208 1.80 -0.96 1.34
C SER A 208 1.55 0.32 0.56
N MET A 209 0.74 0.16 -0.48
CA MET A 209 0.05 1.24 -1.17
C MET A 209 -1.42 0.91 -1.09
N LEU A 210 -2.25 1.91 -0.84
CA LEU A 210 -3.69 1.71 -0.88
C LEU A 210 -4.44 3.01 -1.14
N ASN A 211 -5.58 2.87 -1.79
CA ASN A 211 -6.66 3.83 -1.74
C ASN A 211 -7.68 3.40 -0.68
N HIS A 212 -8.06 4.32 0.20
CA HIS A 212 -9.06 4.12 1.24
C HIS A 212 -10.25 5.02 0.99
N ASN A 213 -11.43 4.41 0.83
CA ASN A 213 -12.71 5.10 0.66
C ASN A 213 -12.68 6.21 -0.40
N ASP A 214 -11.92 6.01 -1.48
CA ASP A 214 -11.79 6.92 -2.62
C ASP A 214 -11.27 8.32 -2.28
N THR A 215 -10.83 8.58 -1.05
CA THR A 215 -10.55 9.93 -0.53
C THR A 215 -9.16 10.05 0.08
N ALA A 216 -8.48 8.94 0.31
CA ALA A 216 -7.17 8.96 0.91
C ALA A 216 -6.30 7.88 0.28
N VAL A 217 -5.10 8.26 -0.14
CA VAL A 217 -4.13 7.36 -0.75
C VAL A 217 -2.90 7.30 0.14
N PHE A 218 -2.47 6.10 0.53
CA PHE A 218 -1.27 5.91 1.34
C PHE A 218 -0.13 5.29 0.59
N PHE A 219 1.06 5.80 0.89
CA PHE A 219 2.33 5.24 0.45
C PHE A 219 3.24 5.05 1.67
N SER A 220 3.64 3.80 1.92
CA SER A 220 4.65 3.49 2.92
C SER A 220 6.02 4.05 2.55
N ASN A 221 6.90 4.20 3.55
CA ASN A 221 8.21 4.81 3.37
C ASN A 221 9.04 4.10 2.29
N ASP A 222 8.99 2.78 2.21
CA ASP A 222 9.70 1.99 1.19
C ASP A 222 9.28 2.32 -0.25
N PHE A 223 8.00 2.62 -0.51
CA PHE A 223 7.59 3.10 -1.83
C PHE A 223 8.04 4.54 -2.12
N LEU A 224 8.24 5.37 -1.10
CA LEU A 224 8.81 6.71 -1.30
C LEU A 224 10.25 6.64 -1.83
N LEU A 225 10.98 5.53 -1.63
CA LEU A 225 12.30 5.33 -2.22
C LEU A 225 12.28 5.34 -3.75
N LEU A 226 11.15 5.01 -4.40
CA LEU A 226 11.02 5.09 -5.85
C LEU A 226 11.19 6.54 -6.36
N LEU A 227 11.00 7.54 -5.50
CA LEU A 227 11.20 8.96 -5.81
C LEU A 227 12.63 9.44 -5.61
N SER A 228 13.55 8.57 -5.18
CA SER A 228 14.97 8.90 -5.01
C SER A 228 15.73 9.01 -6.34
N THR A 229 15.18 8.46 -7.42
CA THR A 229 15.80 8.51 -8.75
C THR A 229 15.72 9.91 -9.38
N THR A 230 16.78 10.29 -10.08
CA THR A 230 16.81 11.50 -10.94
C THR A 230 16.38 11.21 -12.37
N HIS A 231 16.20 9.94 -12.75
CA HIS A 231 15.80 9.56 -14.09
C HIS A 231 14.28 9.61 -14.24
N LEU A 232 13.80 10.42 -15.19
CA LEU A 232 12.37 10.56 -15.43
C LEU A 232 11.73 9.26 -15.93
N SER A 233 12.46 8.42 -16.68
CA SER A 233 11.99 7.10 -17.10
C SER A 233 11.58 6.25 -15.90
N ASP A 234 12.46 6.16 -14.91
CA ASP A 234 12.28 5.31 -13.74
C ASP A 234 11.24 5.93 -12.81
N LYS A 235 11.32 7.26 -12.61
CA LYS A 235 10.36 8.00 -11.79
C LYS A 235 8.94 7.83 -12.32
N PHE A 236 8.70 7.98 -13.61
CA PHE A 236 7.34 7.86 -14.15
C PHE A 236 6.92 6.41 -14.40
N GLY A 237 7.82 5.57 -14.90
CA GLY A 237 7.55 4.17 -15.21
C GLY A 237 7.34 3.30 -13.98
N ALA A 238 7.94 3.65 -12.83
CA ALA A 238 7.70 2.97 -11.55
C ALA A 238 6.86 3.84 -10.60
N ALA A 239 7.41 4.94 -10.06
CA ALA A 239 6.70 5.74 -9.06
C ALA A 239 5.43 6.39 -9.63
N GLY A 240 5.49 6.93 -10.85
CA GLY A 240 4.35 7.56 -11.52
C GLY A 240 3.23 6.56 -11.78
N PHE A 241 3.58 5.35 -12.23
CA PHE A 241 2.65 4.24 -12.39
C PHE A 241 1.91 3.94 -11.10
N VAL A 242 2.61 3.68 -9.99
CA VAL A 242 1.95 3.30 -8.73
C VAL A 242 1.16 4.43 -8.09
N PHE A 243 1.68 5.66 -8.09
CA PHE A 243 0.94 6.82 -7.59
C PHE A 243 -0.34 7.04 -8.39
N LEU A 244 -0.28 6.91 -9.72
CA LEU A 244 -1.47 7.00 -10.54
C LEU A 244 -2.41 5.82 -10.35
N HIS A 245 -1.91 4.60 -10.16
CA HIS A 245 -2.76 3.43 -9.90
C HIS A 245 -3.65 3.67 -8.67
N GLU A 246 -3.06 4.12 -7.56
CA GLU A 246 -3.84 4.45 -6.35
C GLU A 246 -4.79 5.64 -6.56
N ILE A 247 -4.38 6.68 -7.28
CA ILE A 247 -5.29 7.79 -7.66
C ILE A 247 -6.45 7.26 -8.51
N MET A 248 -6.19 6.26 -9.36
CA MET A 248 -7.17 5.74 -10.30
C MET A 248 -8.24 4.92 -9.61
N HIS A 249 -7.98 4.29 -8.46
CA HIS A 249 -9.04 3.68 -7.66
C HIS A 249 -10.15 4.66 -7.25
N THR A 250 -9.86 5.95 -7.06
CA THR A 250 -10.92 6.95 -6.79
C THR A 250 -11.80 7.21 -8.01
N LEU A 251 -11.28 6.97 -9.21
CA LEU A 251 -11.99 7.33 -10.44
C LEU A 251 -12.54 6.12 -11.17
N VAL A 252 -11.92 4.95 -11.04
CA VAL A 252 -12.23 3.66 -11.66
C VAL A 252 -13.11 2.87 -10.71
N MET A 253 -14.35 2.59 -11.11
CA MET A 253 -15.33 1.94 -10.26
C MET A 253 -15.80 0.64 -10.88
N GLY A 254 -15.83 -0.42 -10.09
CA GLY A 254 -16.43 -1.67 -10.51
C GLY A 254 -17.92 -1.72 -10.19
N PRO A 255 -18.57 -2.84 -10.51
CA PRO A 255 -19.98 -3.03 -10.21
C PRO A 255 -20.27 -3.02 -8.70
N THR A 256 -19.27 -3.29 -7.85
CA THR A 256 -19.40 -3.41 -6.40
C THR A 256 -19.57 -2.08 -5.67
N ASP A 257 -19.20 -0.96 -6.30
CA ASP A 257 -19.21 0.37 -5.68
C ASP A 257 -20.57 1.08 -5.78
N PHE A 258 -21.68 0.36 -5.63
CA PHE A 258 -23.04 0.78 -6.07
C PHE A 258 -23.51 2.19 -5.66
N PHE A 259 -22.91 2.78 -4.61
CA PHE A 259 -23.22 4.12 -4.12
C PHE A 259 -22.34 5.24 -4.71
N ASN A 260 -21.27 4.90 -5.43
CA ASN A 260 -20.35 5.85 -6.02
C ASN A 260 -20.96 6.48 -7.29
N PRO A 261 -21.04 7.82 -7.40
CA PRO A 261 -21.67 8.47 -8.52
C PRO A 261 -20.87 8.36 -9.84
N LEU A 262 -19.62 7.86 -9.80
CA LEU A 262 -18.80 7.62 -10.99
C LEU A 262 -19.09 6.28 -11.67
N ILE A 263 -19.83 5.37 -11.03
CA ILE A 263 -20.22 4.06 -11.58
C ILE A 263 -20.78 4.12 -13.00
N PRO A 264 -21.70 5.05 -13.36
CA PRO A 264 -22.30 5.07 -14.69
C PRO A 264 -21.28 5.23 -15.82
N PHE A 265 -20.11 5.82 -15.54
CA PHE A 265 -19.04 6.03 -16.51
C PHE A 265 -18.21 4.75 -16.76
N TRP A 266 -18.18 3.81 -15.81
CA TRP A 266 -17.40 2.56 -15.89
C TRP A 266 -18.27 1.31 -16.15
N THR A 267 -19.32 1.12 -15.36
CA THR A 267 -20.09 -0.14 -15.30
C THR A 267 -20.90 -0.45 -16.55
N THR A 268 -21.09 0.50 -17.47
CA THR A 268 -21.93 0.30 -18.66
C THR A 268 -21.14 0.06 -19.96
N LYS A 269 -19.81 0.29 -19.97
CA LYS A 269 -18.97 0.25 -21.19
C LYS A 269 -17.48 -0.11 -20.97
N SER A 270 -17.11 -0.60 -19.81
CA SER A 270 -15.72 -0.99 -19.55
C SER A 270 -15.29 -2.32 -20.19
N ASP A 271 -16.14 -2.91 -21.05
CA ASP A 271 -15.87 -4.10 -21.85
C ASP A 271 -14.50 -4.06 -22.53
N GLY A 272 -14.03 -2.87 -22.94
CA GLY A 272 -12.72 -2.71 -23.56
C GLY A 272 -11.55 -3.08 -22.65
N VAL A 273 -11.58 -2.75 -21.36
CA VAL A 273 -10.53 -3.14 -20.42
C VAL A 273 -10.58 -4.65 -20.17
N ALA A 274 -11.77 -5.18 -19.89
CA ALA A 274 -11.95 -6.62 -19.71
C ALA A 274 -11.53 -7.41 -20.97
N GLU A 275 -11.82 -6.90 -22.17
CA GLU A 275 -11.37 -7.45 -23.47
C GLU A 275 -9.85 -7.42 -23.59
N GLN A 276 -9.20 -6.32 -23.22
CA GLN A 276 -7.73 -6.18 -23.24
C GLN A 276 -7.04 -7.12 -22.25
N ALA A 277 -7.55 -7.23 -21.02
CA ALA A 277 -7.05 -8.17 -20.02
C ALA A 277 -7.28 -9.63 -20.46
N MET A 278 -8.48 -9.96 -20.97
CA MET A 278 -8.82 -11.29 -21.48
C MET A 278 -7.97 -11.69 -22.68
N LYS A 279 -7.74 -10.77 -23.61
CA LYS A 279 -6.85 -11.01 -24.76
C LYS A 279 -5.44 -11.36 -24.28
N THR A 280 -4.94 -10.63 -23.29
CA THR A 280 -3.64 -10.92 -22.67
C THR A 280 -3.63 -12.29 -22.03
N CYS A 281 -4.69 -12.68 -21.31
CA CYS A 281 -4.77 -14.02 -20.70
C CYS A 281 -4.83 -15.15 -21.73
N THR A 282 -5.46 -14.91 -22.87
CA THR A 282 -5.50 -15.88 -23.96
C THR A 282 -4.12 -16.04 -24.60
N THR A 283 -3.39 -14.95 -24.79
CA THR A 283 -2.07 -14.96 -25.44
C THR A 283 -0.97 -15.46 -24.50
N PHE A 284 -1.04 -15.11 -23.22
CA PHE A 284 -0.07 -15.44 -22.17
C PHE A 284 -0.77 -16.25 -21.07
N PRO A 285 -1.16 -17.51 -21.34
CA PRO A 285 -2.02 -18.27 -20.45
C PRO A 285 -1.36 -18.56 -19.11
N ILE A 286 -2.11 -18.30 -18.03
CA ILE A 286 -1.80 -18.71 -16.67
C ILE A 286 -3.08 -19.18 -15.96
N MET A 287 -2.95 -20.05 -14.96
CA MET A 287 -4.09 -20.45 -14.14
C MET A 287 -4.60 -19.24 -13.34
N GLY A 288 -5.93 -19.07 -13.27
CA GLY A 288 -6.55 -18.05 -12.42
C GLY A 288 -6.72 -16.67 -13.06
N CYS A 289 -6.63 -16.53 -14.38
CA CYS A 289 -7.04 -15.26 -15.00
C CYS A 289 -8.57 -15.12 -15.02
N SER A 290 -9.08 -14.09 -14.35
CA SER A 290 -10.51 -13.74 -14.31
C SER A 290 -10.69 -12.22 -14.44
N PRO A 291 -10.67 -11.65 -15.66
CA PRO A 291 -10.71 -10.20 -15.89
C PRO A 291 -11.92 -9.48 -15.31
N ASN A 292 -13.03 -10.18 -15.10
CA ASN A 292 -14.21 -9.61 -14.45
C ASN A 292 -14.03 -9.50 -12.93
N ALA A 293 -13.27 -10.40 -12.32
CA ALA A 293 -13.01 -10.39 -10.88
C ALA A 293 -11.89 -9.39 -10.50
N THR A 294 -10.97 -9.12 -11.44
CA THR A 294 -9.81 -8.23 -11.28
C THR A 294 -10.02 -6.89 -11.98
N PHE A 295 -11.26 -6.58 -12.37
CA PHE A 295 -11.59 -5.50 -13.29
C PHE A 295 -11.08 -4.13 -12.81
N GLU A 296 -11.34 -3.77 -11.55
CA GLU A 296 -10.95 -2.47 -10.99
C GLU A 296 -9.42 -2.31 -11.01
N GLU A 297 -8.69 -3.34 -10.60
CA GLU A 297 -7.23 -3.36 -10.59
C GLU A 297 -6.63 -3.26 -11.99
N ASP A 298 -7.13 -4.07 -12.93
CA ASP A 298 -6.67 -4.07 -14.32
C ASP A 298 -6.98 -2.73 -15.01
N ALA A 299 -8.14 -2.13 -14.71
CA ALA A 299 -8.53 -0.82 -15.22
C ALA A 299 -7.65 0.29 -14.64
N SER A 300 -7.43 0.31 -13.33
CA SER A 300 -6.53 1.24 -12.64
C SER A 300 -5.10 1.14 -13.18
N ASP A 301 -4.56 -0.06 -13.33
CA ASP A 301 -3.24 -0.31 -13.91
C ASP A 301 -3.09 0.29 -15.32
N MET A 302 -4.01 -0.09 -16.22
CA MET A 302 -3.94 0.31 -17.61
C MET A 302 -4.14 1.82 -17.78
N ALA A 303 -5.05 2.41 -17.01
CA ALA A 303 -5.30 3.85 -16.99
C ALA A 303 -4.08 4.62 -16.47
N ALA A 304 -3.57 4.22 -15.30
CA ALA A 304 -2.42 4.82 -14.66
C ALA A 304 -1.19 4.80 -15.55
N TYR A 305 -0.89 3.65 -16.16
CA TYR A 305 0.35 3.51 -16.93
C TYR A 305 0.34 4.31 -18.23
N ARG A 306 -0.84 4.45 -18.86
CA ARG A 306 -1.01 5.31 -20.04
C ARG A 306 -0.89 6.79 -19.69
N ILE A 307 -1.49 7.23 -18.59
CA ILE A 307 -1.32 8.61 -18.09
C ILE A 307 0.14 8.88 -17.75
N ALA A 308 0.80 7.94 -17.05
CA ALA A 308 2.21 8.04 -16.68
C ALA A 308 3.09 8.20 -17.93
N TRP A 309 2.83 7.41 -18.97
CA TRP A 309 3.53 7.49 -20.25
C TRP A 309 3.33 8.83 -20.95
N ASP A 310 2.07 9.28 -21.10
CA ASP A 310 1.76 10.55 -21.76
C ASP A 310 2.40 11.73 -21.00
N PHE A 311 2.35 11.70 -19.67
CA PHE A 311 2.98 12.73 -18.84
C PHE A 311 4.51 12.68 -18.94
N TYR A 312 5.10 11.49 -18.87
CA TYR A 312 6.52 11.28 -19.05
C TYR A 312 7.00 11.89 -20.38
N ARG A 313 6.34 11.56 -21.49
CA ARG A 313 6.69 12.04 -22.83
C ARG A 313 6.62 13.56 -22.96
N LYS A 314 5.63 14.22 -22.33
CA LYS A 314 5.50 15.70 -22.37
C LYS A 314 6.42 16.42 -21.39
N SER A 315 6.79 15.78 -20.28
CA SER A 315 7.72 16.33 -19.28
C SER A 315 9.18 16.30 -19.76
N TYR A 316 9.44 15.52 -20.80
CA TYR A 316 10.79 15.18 -21.20
C TYR A 316 11.38 16.20 -22.19
N ARG A 317 12.54 16.80 -21.84
CA ARG A 317 13.13 17.91 -22.63
C ARG A 317 14.56 17.70 -23.12
N ARG A 318 15.30 16.66 -22.72
CA ARG A 318 16.75 16.51 -23.08
C ARG A 318 17.20 15.06 -23.19
N LYS A 319 18.30 14.77 -23.87
CA LYS A 319 18.88 13.42 -23.89
C LYS A 319 19.63 13.10 -22.57
N THR A 320 19.01 12.43 -21.59
CA THR A 320 19.73 11.87 -20.41
C THR A 320 20.21 10.44 -20.66
N VAL A 321 21.50 10.13 -20.49
CA VAL A 321 21.97 8.73 -20.52
C VAL A 321 21.96 8.17 -19.11
N VAL A 322 21.47 6.94 -18.92
CA VAL A 322 21.54 6.24 -17.63
C VAL A 322 22.81 5.40 -17.61
N LYS A 323 23.68 5.65 -16.63
CA LYS A 323 24.97 4.95 -16.50
C LYS A 323 24.73 3.45 -16.32
N ASN A 324 25.53 2.62 -16.99
CA ASN A 324 25.45 1.15 -17.05
C ASN A 324 24.23 0.59 -17.83
N TYR A 325 23.35 1.45 -18.34
CA TYR A 325 22.20 1.08 -19.17
C TYR A 325 22.22 1.85 -20.49
N GLU A 326 23.40 2.18 -20.99
CA GLU A 326 23.61 3.00 -22.19
C GLU A 326 23.05 2.33 -23.46
N SER A 327 22.86 1.00 -23.44
CA SER A 327 22.25 0.23 -24.52
C SER A 327 20.73 0.34 -24.57
N LEU A 328 20.09 0.85 -23.52
CA LEU A 328 18.64 1.01 -23.46
C LEU A 328 18.25 2.46 -23.74
N THR A 329 17.24 2.63 -24.57
CA THR A 329 16.57 3.92 -24.71
C THR A 329 15.73 4.19 -23.47
N LYS A 330 15.37 5.46 -23.27
CA LYS A 330 14.57 5.83 -22.10
C LYS A 330 13.12 5.41 -22.18
N ASP A 331 12.64 5.29 -23.41
CA ASP A 331 11.32 4.75 -23.67
C ASP A 331 11.30 3.28 -23.23
N GLN A 332 12.36 2.51 -23.53
CA GLN A 332 12.54 1.17 -22.97
C GLN A 332 12.69 1.19 -21.44
N LEU A 333 13.48 2.11 -20.87
CA LEU A 333 13.65 2.21 -19.41
C LEU A 333 12.34 2.56 -18.68
N PHE A 334 11.48 3.39 -19.28
CA PHE A 334 10.14 3.64 -18.75
C PHE A 334 9.38 2.31 -18.62
N PHE A 335 9.38 1.49 -19.68
CA PHE A 335 8.70 0.20 -19.68
C PHE A 335 9.31 -0.83 -18.71
N TYR A 336 10.61 -0.73 -18.44
CA TYR A 336 11.25 -1.53 -17.38
C TYR A 336 10.80 -1.12 -15.97
N GLY A 337 10.38 0.13 -15.73
CA GLY A 337 9.97 0.61 -14.41
C GLY A 337 8.91 -0.26 -13.75
N ALA A 338 7.73 -0.39 -14.37
CA ALA A 338 6.66 -1.24 -13.86
C ALA A 338 7.05 -2.73 -13.83
N SER A 339 7.85 -3.19 -14.81
CA SER A 339 8.30 -4.58 -14.90
C SER A 339 9.20 -4.99 -13.73
N VAL A 340 10.09 -4.09 -13.28
CA VAL A 340 10.96 -4.32 -12.12
C VAL A 340 10.14 -4.31 -10.84
N LEU A 341 9.18 -3.39 -10.73
CA LEU A 341 8.31 -3.31 -9.57
C LEU A 341 7.45 -4.56 -9.38
N LEU A 342 6.83 -5.03 -10.47
CA LEU A 342 5.94 -6.19 -10.48
C LEU A 342 6.71 -7.51 -10.58
N ARG A 343 8.04 -7.50 -10.41
CA ARG A 343 8.83 -8.72 -10.48
C ARG A 343 8.46 -9.67 -9.34
N ASP A 344 7.88 -10.82 -9.69
CA ASP A 344 7.70 -11.94 -8.76
C ASP A 344 8.24 -13.23 -9.38
N SER A 345 9.15 -13.89 -8.65
CA SER A 345 9.74 -15.18 -9.01
C SER A 345 8.71 -16.31 -9.16
N ARG A 346 7.54 -16.18 -8.54
CA ARG A 346 6.44 -17.15 -8.56
C ARG A 346 5.34 -16.76 -9.54
N ALA A 347 5.48 -15.64 -10.25
CA ALA A 347 4.42 -15.09 -11.08
C ALA A 347 3.93 -16.07 -12.15
N MET A 348 4.81 -16.94 -12.70
CA MET A 348 4.43 -17.96 -13.69
C MET A 348 3.99 -19.30 -13.07
N THR A 349 4.08 -19.44 -11.75
CA THR A 349 3.56 -20.61 -11.05
C THR A 349 2.11 -20.38 -10.72
N ALA A 350 1.29 -21.42 -10.86
CA ALA A 350 -0.15 -21.32 -10.66
C ALA A 350 -0.51 -21.15 -9.19
N MET A 351 -0.45 -19.91 -8.71
CA MET A 351 -1.23 -19.53 -7.54
C MET A 351 -2.65 -19.25 -8.02
N LYS A 352 -3.64 -19.86 -7.35
CA LYS A 352 -4.98 -19.28 -7.38
C LYS A 352 -4.82 -17.83 -6.97
N THR A 353 -5.38 -16.90 -7.73
CA THR A 353 -5.75 -15.59 -7.19
C THR A 353 -6.53 -15.89 -5.92
N ASN A 354 -5.91 -15.68 -4.76
CA ASN A 354 -6.58 -15.93 -3.50
C ASN A 354 -7.77 -14.97 -3.45
N GLU A 355 -8.87 -15.36 -2.79
CA GLU A 355 -10.02 -14.46 -2.51
C GLU A 355 -9.63 -13.15 -1.77
N ILE A 356 -8.36 -13.00 -1.39
CA ILE A 356 -7.77 -11.90 -0.63
C ILE A 356 -7.07 -10.86 -1.53
N ASP A 357 -6.52 -11.26 -2.67
CA ASP A 357 -5.81 -10.33 -3.57
C ASP A 357 -6.67 -10.05 -4.80
N PRO A 358 -7.23 -8.83 -4.93
CA PRO A 358 -8.10 -8.48 -6.06
C PRO A 358 -7.31 -8.32 -7.37
N HIS A 359 -5.98 -8.31 -7.33
CA HIS A 359 -5.16 -8.12 -8.51
C HIS A 359 -5.06 -9.37 -9.37
N THR A 360 -5.00 -9.13 -10.67
CA THR A 360 -4.43 -10.10 -11.60
C THR A 360 -2.98 -10.41 -11.22
N ASN A 361 -2.53 -11.65 -11.44
CA ASN A 361 -1.13 -12.04 -11.20
C ASN A 361 -0.14 -11.09 -11.91
N ASN A 362 0.98 -10.78 -11.25
CA ASN A 362 1.98 -9.83 -11.76
C ASN A 362 2.54 -10.14 -13.16
N TYR A 363 2.71 -11.41 -13.55
CA TYR A 363 3.14 -11.79 -14.91
C TYR A 363 2.14 -11.28 -15.95
N GLN A 364 0.86 -11.42 -15.63
CA GLN A 364 -0.25 -11.02 -16.47
C GLN A 364 -0.43 -9.49 -16.45
N ARG A 365 -0.26 -8.82 -15.30
CA ARG A 365 -0.24 -7.35 -15.20
C ARG A 365 0.84 -6.75 -16.10
N VAL A 366 2.09 -7.21 -15.98
CA VAL A 366 3.21 -6.72 -16.81
C VAL A 366 2.90 -6.90 -18.29
N ASN A 367 2.50 -8.10 -18.73
CA ASN A 367 2.19 -8.34 -20.13
C ASN A 367 1.04 -7.47 -20.63
N THR A 368 0.00 -7.24 -19.82
CA THR A 368 -1.12 -6.35 -20.16
C THR A 368 -0.63 -4.91 -20.36
N LEU A 369 0.10 -4.36 -19.38
CA LEU A 369 0.66 -3.01 -19.43
C LEU A 369 1.51 -2.76 -20.68
N MET A 370 2.35 -3.73 -21.05
CA MET A 370 3.24 -3.61 -22.21
C MET A 370 2.49 -3.77 -23.54
N SER A 371 1.83 -4.91 -23.74
CA SER A 371 1.23 -5.29 -25.03
C SER A 371 0.01 -4.45 -25.44
N GLN A 372 -0.70 -3.86 -24.48
CA GLN A 372 -1.90 -3.05 -24.75
C GLN A 372 -1.57 -1.58 -25.03
N MET A 373 -0.29 -1.21 -25.07
CA MET A 373 0.22 0.11 -25.39
C MET A 373 1.02 0.09 -26.70
N PRO A 374 0.57 0.76 -27.77
CA PRO A 374 1.33 0.85 -29.03
C PRO A 374 2.77 1.37 -28.83
N ALA A 375 2.93 2.29 -27.89
CA ALA A 375 4.21 2.87 -27.53
C ALA A 375 5.26 1.84 -27.07
N PHE A 376 4.85 0.69 -26.53
CA PHE A 376 5.79 -0.39 -26.20
C PHE A 376 6.41 -0.97 -27.47
N GLY A 377 5.58 -1.25 -28.49
CA GLY A 377 6.06 -1.73 -29.78
C GLY A 377 7.03 -0.75 -30.44
N ASP A 378 6.74 0.54 -30.35
CA ASP A 378 7.63 1.60 -30.86
C ASP A 378 8.95 1.65 -30.07
N ALA A 379 8.91 1.56 -28.74
CA ALA A 379 10.10 1.65 -27.88
C ALA A 379 11.06 0.47 -28.09
N PHE A 380 10.53 -0.73 -28.32
CA PHE A 380 11.32 -1.96 -28.50
C PHE A 380 11.49 -2.36 -29.97
N GLN A 381 10.96 -1.57 -30.91
CA GLN A 381 11.02 -1.85 -32.35
C GLN A 381 10.47 -3.26 -32.68
N CYS A 382 9.35 -3.61 -32.05
CA CYS A 382 8.73 -4.92 -32.21
C CYS A 382 8.18 -5.09 -33.63
N LYS A 383 8.30 -6.31 -34.16
CA LYS A 383 7.71 -6.70 -35.43
C LYS A 383 6.21 -6.94 -35.26
N PRO A 384 5.40 -6.75 -36.32
CA PRO A 384 3.97 -7.06 -36.27
C PRO A 384 3.65 -8.51 -35.87
N THR A 385 4.56 -9.44 -36.13
CA THR A 385 4.46 -10.87 -35.79
C THR A 385 4.96 -11.20 -34.39
N ASP A 386 5.47 -10.22 -33.64
CA ASP A 386 5.91 -10.48 -32.28
C ASP A 386 4.69 -10.70 -31.39
N LYS A 387 4.75 -11.71 -30.52
CA LYS A 387 3.63 -12.11 -29.66
C LYS A 387 3.09 -10.95 -28.80
N MET A 388 3.96 -10.04 -28.37
CA MET A 388 3.57 -8.82 -27.63
C MET A 388 2.71 -7.86 -28.47
N ILE A 389 2.85 -7.88 -29.79
CA ILE A 389 2.09 -7.04 -30.73
C ILE A 389 0.81 -7.75 -31.18
N GLU A 390 0.86 -9.06 -31.41
CA GLU A 390 -0.31 -9.89 -31.69
C GLU A 390 -1.31 -9.93 -30.51
N ASN A 391 -0.83 -9.68 -29.30
CA ASN A 391 -1.66 -9.58 -28.09
C ASN A 391 -2.52 -8.30 -28.01
N LYS A 392 -2.54 -7.46 -29.04
CA LYS A 392 -3.32 -6.22 -29.01
C LYS A 392 -4.82 -6.54 -29.18
N ALA A 393 -5.65 -6.11 -28.21
CA ALA A 393 -7.10 -6.09 -28.40
C ALA A 393 -7.56 -4.75 -28.98
N ARG A 394 -8.87 -4.56 -29.15
CA ARG A 394 -9.41 -3.25 -29.50
C ARG A 394 -8.92 -2.22 -28.48
N HIS A 395 -8.32 -1.14 -28.99
CA HIS A 395 -7.84 -0.09 -28.10
C HIS A 395 -9.02 0.58 -27.41
N CYS A 396 -9.06 0.46 -26.09
CA CYS A 396 -9.93 1.25 -25.24
C CYS A 396 -9.02 2.27 -24.57
N GLU A 397 -9.11 3.56 -24.91
CA GLU A 397 -8.54 4.59 -24.02
C GLU A 397 -9.21 4.50 -22.64
N LEU A 398 -8.69 5.22 -21.64
CA LEU A 398 -9.15 5.22 -20.24
C LEU A 398 -10.67 5.02 -20.08
N TYR A 399 -11.44 5.60 -21.01
CA TYR A 399 -12.84 5.28 -21.23
C TYR A 399 -13.02 5.17 -22.75
N GLY A 400 -13.52 4.03 -23.23
CA GLY A 400 -13.62 3.75 -24.66
C GLY A 400 -14.32 4.87 -25.44
N ASN A 401 -14.05 4.94 -26.75
CA ASN A 401 -14.41 6.05 -27.63
C ASN A 401 -15.88 6.54 -27.63
N ASN A 402 -16.81 5.87 -26.94
CA ASN A 402 -18.25 6.10 -27.06
C ASN A 402 -19.08 6.27 -25.77
N ALA A 403 -18.58 6.11 -24.53
CA ALA A 403 -19.39 6.38 -23.32
C ALA A 403 -20.81 5.72 -23.30
N PRO A 404 -21.71 5.94 -22.34
CA PRO A 404 -23.12 6.08 -22.75
C PRO A 404 -23.88 7.18 -21.99
N ALA A 405 -24.96 7.67 -22.60
CA ALA A 405 -25.80 8.71 -22.02
C ALA A 405 -26.62 8.17 -20.84
N VAL A 406 -26.49 8.80 -19.67
CA VAL A 406 -27.44 8.57 -18.57
C VAL A 406 -28.79 9.15 -18.99
N LYS A 407 -29.78 8.27 -19.20
CA LYS A 407 -31.19 8.72 -19.24
C LYS A 407 -31.52 9.33 -17.89
N LYS A 408 -31.76 10.65 -17.87
CA LYS A 408 -32.27 11.36 -16.68
C LYS A 408 -33.44 10.58 -16.08
N ARG A 409 -33.27 10.05 -14.87
CA ARG A 409 -34.38 9.57 -14.06
C ARG A 409 -35.15 10.82 -13.65
N LYS A 410 -36.25 11.13 -14.36
CA LYS A 410 -37.16 12.20 -13.95
C LYS A 410 -37.70 11.83 -12.57
N PHE A 411 -37.22 12.48 -11.53
CA PHE A 411 -37.93 12.52 -10.26
C PHE A 411 -39.24 13.25 -10.51
N SER A 412 -40.30 12.46 -10.65
CA SER A 412 -41.68 12.93 -10.60
C SER A 412 -41.92 13.47 -9.20
N SER A 413 -41.89 14.79 -9.04
CA SER A 413 -42.48 15.45 -7.88
C SER A 413 -43.98 15.27 -7.97
N LYS A 414 -44.52 14.23 -7.32
CA LYS A 414 -45.96 14.17 -7.05
C LYS A 414 -46.27 15.17 -5.94
N ARG A 415 -47.10 16.16 -6.27
CA ARG A 415 -48.02 16.79 -5.32
C ARG A 415 -49.09 15.79 -4.91
#